data_AF-A0A069DP77-F1
#
_entry.id   AF-A0A069DP77-F1
#
_cell.length_a   1.000
_cell.length_b   1.000
_cell.length_c   1.000
_cell.angle_alpha   90.00
_cell.angle_beta   90.00
_cell.angle_gamma   90.00
#
_symmetry.space_group_name_H-M   'P 1'
#
loop_
_entity.id
_entity.type
_entity.pdbx_description
1 polymer ?
#
loop_
_entity_poly.entity_id
_entity_poly.type
_entity_poly.pdbx_seq_one_letter_code
_entity_poly.pdbx_strand_id
1 'polypeptide(L)'
;MSRFELGKTLSLDNMASSSTAVWATIGGVFGSIVETVYGGGEERKFMIAIYAFFIFMDWISGIAASKKDGSYSSEYGINGVLRTLFILCFPAAANMLDYVLNTPGVIFYFVTTGLIFHTFNSLTANSVRAGWEKWIPNSIINFVQSEIENKSNRSSKNTEEK
;
A
#
# COMPACT_ATOMS: atom_id res chain seq x y z
N MET A 1 37.51 -6.76 17.10
CA MET A 1 37.20 -7.87 16.18
C MET A 1 35.82 -7.69 15.54
N SER A 2 35.57 -6.57 14.83
CA SER A 2 34.23 -6.30 14.23
C SER A 2 34.24 -5.63 12.85
N ARG A 3 35.41 -5.21 12.32
CA ARG A 3 35.53 -4.67 10.94
C ARG A 3 35.77 -5.76 9.88
N PHE A 4 36.21 -6.95 10.30
CA PHE A 4 36.57 -8.05 9.38
C PHE A 4 35.36 -8.88 8.93
N GLU A 5 34.38 -9.08 9.81
CA GLU A 5 33.13 -9.78 9.50
C GLU A 5 32.20 -8.95 8.58
N LEU A 6 32.25 -7.61 8.69
CA LEU A 6 31.46 -6.71 7.84
C LEU A 6 31.94 -6.68 6.38
N GLY A 7 33.24 -6.94 6.14
CA GLY A 7 33.81 -7.01 4.79
C GLY A 7 33.52 -8.33 4.07
N LYS A 8 33.20 -9.38 4.83
CA LYS A 8 32.90 -10.72 4.28
C LYS A 8 31.46 -10.83 3.78
N THR A 9 30.52 -10.09 4.40
CA THR A 9 29.13 -10.00 3.95
C THR A 9 28.96 -9.11 2.72
N LEU A 10 29.84 -8.10 2.56
CA LEU A 10 29.94 -7.23 1.38
C LEU A 10 30.96 -7.73 0.34
N SER A 11 31.24 -9.04 0.30
CA SER A 11 32.05 -9.64 -0.77
C SER A 11 31.23 -9.76 -2.06
N LEU A 12 31.83 -9.40 -3.20
CA LEU A 12 31.25 -9.55 -4.54
C LEU A 12 30.83 -11.01 -4.83
N ASP A 13 31.43 -11.98 -4.13
CA ASP A 13 31.06 -13.40 -4.22
C ASP A 13 29.62 -13.68 -3.73
N ASN A 14 29.11 -12.89 -2.77
CA ASN A 14 27.72 -12.98 -2.30
C ASN A 14 26.74 -12.18 -3.18
N MET A 15 27.24 -11.20 -3.94
CA MET A 15 26.44 -10.44 -4.91
C MET A 15 26.21 -11.24 -6.21
N ALA A 16 27.14 -12.13 -6.57
CA ALA A 16 27.04 -13.03 -7.72
C ALA A 16 26.49 -14.43 -7.37
N SER A 17 25.96 -14.61 -6.15
CA SER A 17 25.18 -15.80 -5.80
C SER A 17 23.98 -15.93 -6.76
N SER A 18 23.66 -17.14 -7.19
CA SER A 18 22.50 -17.42 -8.05
C SER A 18 21.21 -16.83 -7.48
N SER A 19 21.06 -16.78 -6.15
CA SER A 19 19.90 -16.17 -5.50
C SER A 19 19.89 -14.64 -5.63
N THR A 20 21.03 -13.99 -5.41
CA THR A 20 21.15 -12.52 -5.57
C THR A 20 20.93 -12.11 -7.02
N ALA A 21 21.45 -12.89 -7.97
CA ALA A 21 21.23 -12.67 -9.40
C ALA A 21 19.74 -12.80 -9.79
N VAL A 22 19.03 -13.80 -9.25
CA VAL A 22 17.58 -13.96 -9.48
C VAL A 22 16.79 -12.77 -8.90
N TRP A 23 17.06 -12.36 -7.66
CA TRP A 23 16.39 -11.21 -7.05
C TRP A 23 16.70 -9.90 -7.76
N ALA A 24 17.95 -9.70 -8.20
CA ALA A 24 18.34 -8.54 -8.99
C ALA A 24 17.63 -8.51 -10.34
N THR A 25 17.49 -9.67 -11.01
CA THR A 25 16.77 -9.77 -12.28
C THR A 25 15.29 -9.46 -12.11
N ILE A 26 14.64 -10.06 -11.10
CA ILE A 26 13.22 -9.79 -10.81
C ILE A 26 13.03 -8.31 -10.46
N GLY A 27 13.89 -7.76 -9.59
CA GLY A 27 13.85 -6.36 -9.20
C GLY A 27 14.07 -5.42 -10.39
N GLY A 28 14.99 -5.74 -11.30
CA GLY A 28 15.29 -4.94 -12.49
C GLY A 28 14.13 -4.94 -13.49
N VAL A 29 13.55 -6.11 -13.79
CA VAL A 29 12.39 -6.22 -14.68
C VAL A 29 11.18 -5.52 -14.08
N PHE A 30 10.88 -5.81 -12.80
CA PHE A 30 9.74 -5.20 -12.12
C PHE A 30 9.91 -3.69 -11.99
N GLY A 31 11.09 -3.22 -11.61
CA GLY A 31 11.42 -1.79 -11.52
C GLY A 31 11.25 -1.09 -12.87
N SER A 32 11.70 -1.71 -13.95
CA SER A 32 11.53 -1.17 -15.32
C SER A 32 10.06 -1.07 -15.71
N ILE A 33 9.24 -2.08 -15.39
CA ILE A 33 7.79 -2.06 -15.65
C ILE A 33 7.13 -0.92 -14.85
N VAL A 34 7.44 -0.82 -13.55
CA VAL A 34 6.90 0.24 -12.68
C VAL A 34 7.26 1.62 -13.22
N GLU A 35 8.53 1.85 -13.58
CA GLU A 35 8.98 3.13 -14.13
C GLU A 35 8.31 3.45 -15.47
N THR A 36 8.14 2.45 -16.33
CA THR A 36 7.44 2.62 -17.62
C THR A 36 5.96 2.98 -17.43
N VAL A 37 5.29 2.31 -16.49
CA VAL A 37 3.84 2.38 -16.34
C VAL A 37 3.41 3.61 -15.54
N TYR A 38 4.08 3.91 -14.43
CA TYR A 38 3.74 5.05 -13.57
C TYR A 38 4.48 6.35 -13.97
N GLY A 39 5.45 6.24 -14.87
CA GLY A 39 6.28 7.34 -15.36
C GLY A 39 7.61 7.44 -14.61
N GLY A 40 8.66 7.83 -15.35
CA GLY A 40 9.99 8.08 -14.81
C GLY A 40 10.12 9.44 -14.11
N GLY A 41 11.15 9.58 -13.28
CA GLY A 41 11.40 10.77 -12.45
C GLY A 41 11.48 10.45 -10.96
N GLU A 42 12.25 11.21 -10.20
CA GLU A 42 12.39 11.00 -8.75
C GLU A 42 11.10 11.32 -8.01
N GLU A 43 10.42 12.38 -8.42
CA GLU A 43 9.15 12.84 -7.86
C GLU A 43 8.03 11.79 -7.97
N ARG A 44 7.94 11.10 -9.11
CA ARG A 44 6.95 10.02 -9.33
C ARG A 44 7.29 8.79 -8.53
N LYS A 45 8.58 8.44 -8.42
CA LYS A 45 9.06 7.34 -7.58
C LYS A 45 8.68 7.57 -6.11
N PHE A 46 8.90 8.78 -5.58
CA PHE A 46 8.50 9.12 -4.21
C PHE A 46 6.98 9.11 -4.03
N MET A 47 6.21 9.59 -5.02
CA MET A 47 4.74 9.54 -4.96
C MET A 47 4.22 8.09 -4.89
N ILE A 48 4.73 7.18 -5.72
CA ILE A 48 4.37 5.76 -5.67
C ILE A 48 4.84 5.12 -4.36
N ALA A 49 6.02 5.48 -3.85
CA ALA A 49 6.51 4.98 -2.57
C ALA A 49 5.61 5.40 -1.40
N ILE A 50 5.17 6.66 -1.37
CA ILE A 50 4.20 7.16 -0.37
C ILE A 50 2.89 6.38 -0.49
N TYR A 51 2.39 6.18 -1.71
CA TYR A 51 1.15 5.44 -1.92
C TYR A 51 1.25 3.99 -1.45
N ALA A 52 2.33 3.29 -1.81
CA ALA A 52 2.60 1.93 -1.36
C ALA A 52 2.72 1.85 0.16
N PHE A 53 3.35 2.84 0.81
CA PHE A 53 3.44 2.94 2.25
C PHE A 53 2.05 3.04 2.93
N PHE A 54 1.16 3.89 2.41
CA PHE A 54 -0.20 4.00 2.95
C PHE A 54 -1.02 2.71 2.75
N ILE A 55 -0.90 2.06 1.60
CA ILE A 55 -1.52 0.74 1.36
C ILE A 55 -1.01 -0.26 2.40
N PHE A 56 0.30 -0.34 2.59
CA PHE A 56 0.91 -1.27 3.55
C PHE A 56 0.39 -1.05 4.97
N MET A 57 0.33 0.20 5.42
CA MET A 57 -0.23 0.57 6.73
C MET A 57 -1.71 0.20 6.84
N ASP A 58 -2.52 0.48 5.80
CA ASP A 58 -3.95 0.12 5.77
C ASP A 58 -4.14 -1.39 5.91
N TRP A 59 -3.31 -2.20 5.25
CA TRP A 59 -3.33 -3.65 5.37
C TRP A 59 -3.01 -4.13 6.79
N ILE A 60 -1.99 -3.55 7.43
CA ILE A 60 -1.64 -3.88 8.82
C ILE A 60 -2.85 -3.62 9.74
N SER A 61 -3.42 -2.41 9.66
CA SER A 61 -4.57 -2.04 10.49
C SER A 61 -5.82 -2.88 10.18
N GLY A 62 -6.09 -3.19 8.91
CA GLY A 62 -7.23 -4.00 8.49
C GLY A 62 -7.14 -5.46 8.94
N ILE A 63 -5.93 -6.05 8.91
CA ILE A 63 -5.70 -7.39 9.47
C ILE A 63 -5.89 -7.37 10.99
N ALA A 64 -5.37 -6.37 11.69
CA ALA A 64 -5.55 -6.23 13.13
C ALA A 64 -7.04 -6.09 13.52
N ALA A 65 -7.78 -5.23 12.81
CA ALA A 65 -9.21 -5.03 13.01
C ALA A 65 -10.02 -6.32 12.76
N SER A 66 -9.81 -6.97 11.63
CA SER A 66 -10.55 -8.19 11.27
C SER A 66 -10.28 -9.36 12.21
N LYS A 67 -9.07 -9.48 12.77
CA LYS A 67 -8.77 -10.46 13.83
C LYS A 67 -9.50 -10.14 15.13
N LYS A 68 -9.52 -8.88 15.54
CA LYS A 68 -10.23 -8.43 16.75
C LYS A 68 -11.74 -8.62 16.64
N ASP A 69 -12.31 -8.34 15.47
CA ASP A 69 -13.75 -8.42 15.23
C ASP A 69 -14.22 -9.85 14.85
N GLY A 70 -13.30 -10.83 14.77
CA GLY A 70 -13.63 -12.21 14.38
C GLY A 70 -14.03 -12.39 12.91
N SER A 71 -13.84 -11.37 12.08
CA SER A 71 -14.23 -11.33 10.66
C SER A 71 -13.12 -11.75 9.69
N TYR A 72 -11.98 -12.23 10.19
CA TYR A 72 -10.85 -12.66 9.36
C TYR A 72 -11.15 -13.98 8.65
N SER A 73 -11.05 -14.01 7.32
CA SER A 73 -11.21 -15.22 6.51
C SER A 73 -10.18 -15.27 5.36
N SER A 74 -9.94 -16.47 4.82
CA SER A 74 -9.08 -16.65 3.64
C SER A 74 -9.61 -15.90 2.41
N GLU A 75 -10.94 -15.93 2.22
CA GLU A 75 -11.63 -15.21 1.15
C GLU A 75 -11.50 -13.70 1.29
N TYR A 76 -11.55 -13.17 2.52
CA TYR A 76 -11.26 -11.75 2.78
C TYR A 76 -9.85 -11.37 2.32
N GLY A 77 -8.86 -12.22 2.58
CA GLY A 77 -7.47 -12.01 2.16
C GLY A 77 -7.30 -11.99 0.63
N ILE A 78 -7.79 -13.02 -0.05
CA ILE A 78 -7.68 -13.15 -1.52
C ILE A 78 -8.38 -11.99 -2.23
N ASN A 79 -9.62 -11.69 -1.84
CA ASN A 79 -10.37 -10.59 -2.43
C ASN A 79 -9.72 -9.22 -2.13
N GLY A 80 -9.09 -9.07 -0.97
CA GLY A 80 -8.30 -7.88 -0.63
C GLY A 80 -7.11 -7.67 -1.57
N VAL A 81 -6.37 -8.73 -1.90
CA VAL A 81 -5.22 -8.66 -2.81
C VAL A 81 -5.66 -8.27 -4.21
N LEU A 82 -6.68 -8.93 -4.76
CA LEU A 82 -7.20 -8.63 -6.10
C LEU A 82 -7.69 -7.19 -6.20
N ARG A 83 -8.42 -6.70 -5.18
CA ARG A 83 -8.85 -5.30 -5.11
C ARG A 83 -7.67 -4.34 -5.12
N THR A 84 -6.63 -4.61 -4.34
CA THR A 84 -5.46 -3.73 -4.26
C THR A 84 -4.73 -3.67 -5.60
N LEU A 85 -4.54 -4.81 -6.27
CA LEU A 85 -3.94 -4.86 -7.61
C LEU A 85 -4.75 -4.06 -8.62
N PHE A 86 -6.09 -4.19 -8.61
CA PHE A 86 -6.96 -3.41 -9.47
C PHE A 86 -6.85 -1.90 -9.22
N ILE A 87 -6.81 -1.47 -7.95
CA ILE A 87 -6.71 -0.05 -7.61
C ILE A 87 -5.32 0.52 -7.98
N LEU A 88 -4.25 -0.28 -7.89
CA LEU A 88 -2.91 0.12 -8.33
C LEU A 88 -2.84 0.42 -9.84
N CYS A 89 -3.75 -0.12 -10.65
CA CYS A 89 -3.81 0.21 -12.08
C CYS A 89 -4.31 1.65 -12.37
N PHE A 90 -4.89 2.37 -11.41
CA PHE A 90 -5.43 3.71 -11.66
C PHE A 90 -4.34 4.77 -11.89
N PRO A 91 -3.29 4.90 -11.06
CA PRO A 91 -2.20 5.81 -11.36
C PRO A 91 -1.47 5.47 -12.66
N ALA A 92 -1.37 4.20 -13.02
CA ALA A 92 -0.86 3.74 -14.30
C ALA A 92 -1.68 4.29 -15.48
N ALA A 93 -3.00 4.11 -15.44
CA ALA A 93 -3.92 4.63 -16.44
C ALA A 93 -3.90 6.16 -16.50
N ALA A 94 -3.80 6.83 -15.34
CA ALA A 94 -3.69 8.28 -15.24
C ALA A 94 -2.41 8.81 -15.90
N ASN A 95 -1.28 8.13 -15.71
CA ASN A 95 -0.02 8.48 -16.38
C ASN A 95 -0.11 8.30 -17.90
N MET A 96 -0.75 7.22 -18.38
CA MET A 96 -1.00 7.04 -19.82
C MET A 96 -1.89 8.15 -20.37
N LEU A 97 -2.88 8.61 -19.61
CA LEU A 97 -3.74 9.71 -20.00
C LEU A 97 -2.98 11.05 -20.05
N ASP A 98 -2.11 11.30 -19.07
CA ASP A 98 -1.19 12.45 -19.09
C ASP A 98 -0.31 12.46 -20.35
N TYR A 99 0.20 11.29 -20.76
CA TYR A 99 0.97 11.15 -21.99
C TYR A 99 0.15 11.49 -23.24
N VAL A 100 -1.09 11.00 -23.34
CA VAL A 100 -1.98 11.27 -24.49
C VAL A 100 -2.40 12.75 -24.54
N LEU A 101 -2.67 13.36 -23.38
CA LEU A 101 -3.14 14.74 -23.28
C LEU A 101 -2.02 15.77 -23.22
N ASN A 102 -0.75 15.34 -23.23
CA ASN A 102 0.44 16.18 -23.05
C ASN A 102 0.38 17.01 -21.75
N THR A 103 -0.19 16.46 -20.69
CA THR A 103 -0.18 17.08 -19.37
C THR A 103 0.99 16.54 -18.55
N PRO A 104 1.81 17.39 -17.92
CA PRO A 104 3.01 16.93 -17.21
C PRO A 104 2.66 16.32 -15.83
N GLY A 105 2.00 15.16 -15.83
CA GLY A 105 1.66 14.40 -14.62
C GLY A 105 0.47 14.92 -13.83
N VAL A 106 -0.27 15.90 -14.34
CA VAL A 106 -1.40 16.52 -13.61
C VAL A 106 -2.43 15.48 -13.19
N ILE A 107 -2.80 14.59 -14.11
CA ILE A 107 -3.83 13.58 -13.87
C ILE A 107 -3.29 12.49 -12.95
N PHE A 108 -2.05 12.05 -13.17
CA PHE A 108 -1.33 11.12 -12.32
C PHE A 108 -1.31 11.58 -10.87
N TYR A 109 -0.88 12.81 -10.61
CA TYR A 109 -0.79 13.34 -9.24
C TYR A 109 -2.16 13.50 -8.61
N PHE A 110 -3.15 13.97 -9.36
CA PHE A 110 -4.51 14.11 -8.87
C PHE A 110 -5.10 12.75 -8.45
N VAL A 111 -5.05 11.76 -9.35
CA VAL A 111 -5.59 10.42 -9.10
C VAL A 111 -4.83 9.74 -7.96
N THR A 112 -3.50 9.78 -7.97
CA THR A 112 -2.68 9.11 -6.94
C THR A 112 -2.89 9.73 -5.56
N THR A 113 -2.95 11.06 -5.48
CA THR A 113 -3.21 11.75 -4.21
C THR A 113 -4.62 11.45 -3.69
N GLY A 114 -5.62 11.42 -4.57
CA GLY A 114 -6.98 11.03 -4.21
C GLY A 114 -7.05 9.61 -3.66
N LEU A 115 -6.31 8.67 -4.27
CA LEU A 115 -6.21 7.30 -3.77
C LEU A 115 -5.50 7.21 -2.42
N ILE A 116 -4.38 7.93 -2.25
CA ILE A 116 -3.68 8.03 -0.95
C ILE A 116 -4.66 8.52 0.12
N PHE A 117 -5.42 9.58 -0.17
CA PHE A 117 -6.39 10.15 0.74
C PHE A 117 -7.51 9.15 1.11
N HIS A 118 -8.05 8.42 0.12
CA HIS A 118 -9.00 7.34 0.39
C HIS A 118 -8.40 6.21 1.25
N THR A 119 -7.16 5.80 0.96
CA THR A 119 -6.45 4.79 1.75
C THR A 119 -6.18 5.27 3.17
N PHE A 120 -5.85 6.54 3.37
CA PHE A 120 -5.67 7.13 4.69
C PHE A 120 -6.96 7.11 5.53
N ASN A 121 -8.10 7.43 4.92
CA ASN A 121 -9.40 7.33 5.60
C ASN A 121 -9.70 5.88 6.01
N SER A 122 -9.44 4.92 5.11
CA SER A 122 -9.58 3.48 5.40
C SER A 122 -8.66 3.04 6.55
N LEU A 123 -7.39 3.45 6.52
CA LEU A 123 -6.37 3.15 7.52
C LEU A 123 -6.81 3.65 8.90
N THR A 124 -7.29 4.89 8.96
CA THR A 124 -7.75 5.50 10.20
C THR A 124 -8.94 4.71 10.76
N ALA A 125 -9.94 4.40 9.92
CA ALA A 125 -11.11 3.66 10.36
C ALA A 125 -10.78 2.22 10.81
N ASN A 126 -9.87 1.54 10.11
CA ASN A 126 -9.38 0.22 10.49
C ASN A 126 -8.58 0.28 11.81
N SER A 127 -7.78 1.33 12.02
CA SER A 127 -7.02 1.52 13.25
C SER A 127 -7.96 1.71 14.44
N VAL A 128 -9.01 2.52 14.32
CA VAL A 128 -10.04 2.66 15.36
C VAL A 128 -10.71 1.31 15.65
N ARG A 129 -11.14 0.55 14.62
CA ARG A 129 -11.69 -0.80 14.82
C ARG A 129 -10.70 -1.72 15.57
N ALA A 130 -9.43 -1.66 15.23
CA ALA A 130 -8.36 -2.39 15.92
C ALA A 130 -8.15 -1.96 17.38
N GLY A 131 -8.77 -0.87 17.86
CA GLY A 131 -8.61 -0.32 19.21
C GLY A 131 -7.41 0.62 19.36
N TRP A 132 -6.98 1.22 18.24
CA TRP A 132 -5.79 2.06 18.15
C TRP A 132 -6.13 3.55 18.22
N GLU A 133 -7.39 3.90 18.52
CA GLU A 133 -7.86 5.29 18.54
C GLU A 133 -7.02 6.21 19.43
N LYS A 134 -6.48 5.70 20.54
CA LYS A 134 -5.68 6.49 21.50
C LYS A 134 -4.39 7.07 20.90
N TRP A 135 -3.89 6.52 19.79
CA TRP A 135 -2.69 6.99 19.11
C TRP A 135 -2.99 7.91 17.92
N ILE A 136 -4.27 8.19 17.64
CA ILE A 136 -4.72 9.01 16.53
C ILE A 136 -5.38 10.27 17.09
N PRO A 137 -5.01 11.48 16.62
CA PRO A 137 -5.69 12.71 17.03
C PRO A 137 -7.20 12.68 16.78
N ASN A 138 -7.99 13.12 17.76
CA ASN A 138 -9.45 13.11 17.70
C ASN A 138 -10.02 13.87 16.48
N SER A 139 -9.36 14.94 16.04
CA SER A 139 -9.77 15.68 14.84
C SER A 139 -9.77 14.81 13.58
N ILE A 140 -8.81 13.89 13.47
CA ILE A 140 -8.71 12.95 12.33
C ILE A 140 -9.78 11.87 12.43
N ILE A 141 -10.02 11.34 13.64
CA ILE A 141 -11.08 10.35 13.89
C ILE A 141 -12.45 10.93 13.51
N ASN A 142 -12.76 12.14 14.00
CA ASN A 142 -14.03 12.81 13.71
C ASN A 142 -14.21 13.09 12.22
N PHE A 143 -13.12 13.33 11.48
CA PHE A 143 -13.17 13.54 10.04
C PHE A 143 -13.60 12.28 9.26
N VAL A 144 -13.26 11.09 9.78
CA VAL A 144 -13.56 9.79 9.14
C VAL A 144 -14.67 9.02 9.85
N GLN A 145 -15.44 9.67 10.73
CA GLN A 145 -16.46 9.05 11.58
C GLN A 145 -17.44 8.18 10.79
N SER A 146 -17.95 8.67 9.65
CA SER A 146 -18.89 7.93 8.82
C SER A 146 -18.32 6.63 8.26
N GLU A 147 -17.02 6.60 7.93
CA GLU A 147 -16.33 5.40 7.48
C GLU A 147 -16.14 4.40 8.63
N ILE A 148 -15.86 4.89 9.84
CA ILE A 148 -15.77 4.05 11.05
C ILE A 148 -17.11 3.35 11.31
N GLU A 149 -18.21 4.09 11.30
CA GLU A 149 -19.57 3.57 11.53
C GLU A 149 -19.94 2.52 10.46
N ASN A 150 -19.73 2.83 9.18
CA ASN A 150 -19.98 1.91 8.08
C ASN A 150 -19.21 0.60 8.22
N LYS A 151 -17.92 0.69 8.57
CA LYS A 151 -17.07 -0.49 8.77
C LYS A 151 -17.46 -1.29 10.00
N SER A 152 -17.83 -0.66 11.10
CA SER A 152 -18.28 -1.34 12.33
C SER A 152 -19.59 -2.09 12.11
N ASN A 153 -20.57 -1.44 11.48
CA ASN A 153 -21.88 -2.04 11.18
C ASN A 153 -21.74 -3.29 10.29
N ARG A 154 -20.82 -3.25 9.32
CA ARG A 154 -20.56 -4.39 8.43
C ARG A 154 -19.93 -5.57 9.17
N SER A 155 -19.02 -5.35 10.12
CA SER A 155 -18.45 -6.44 10.92
C SER A 155 -19.47 -7.09 11.84
N SER A 156 -20.32 -6.30 12.52
CA SER A 156 -21.34 -6.83 13.43
C SER A 156 -22.33 -7.77 12.72
N LYS A 157 -22.82 -7.38 11.54
CA LYS A 157 -23.71 -8.22 10.71
C LYS A 157 -23.08 -9.57 10.35
N ASN A 158 -21.80 -9.57 9.98
CA ASN A 158 -21.08 -10.81 9.63
C ASN A 158 -20.85 -11.75 10.83
N THR A 159 -20.92 -11.23 12.05
CA THR A 159 -20.83 -12.03 13.28
C THR A 159 -22.20 -12.56 13.71
N GLU A 160 -23.28 -11.81 13.48
CA GLU A 160 -24.66 -12.24 13.77
C GLU A 160 -25.19 -13.31 12.80
N GLU A 161 -24.70 -13.35 11.56
CA GLU A 161 -25.07 -14.36 10.55
C GLU A 161 -24.33 -15.71 10.69
N LYS A 162 -23.39 -15.83 11.65
CA LYS A 162 -22.64 -17.08 11.93
C LYS A 162 -23.21 -17.83 13.13
#